data_AF-A0A352WN85-F1
#
_entry.id   AF-A0A352WN85-F1
#
_cell.length_a   1.000
_cell.length_b   1.000
_cell.length_c   1.000
_cell.angle_alpha   90.00
_cell.angle_beta   90.00
_cell.angle_gamma   90.00
#
_symmetry.space_group_name_H-M   'P 1'
#
loop_
_entity.id
_entity.type
_entity.pdbx_description
1 polymer ?
#
loop_
_entity_poly.entity_id
_entity_poly.type
_entity_poly.pdbx_seq_one_letter_code
_entity_poly.pdbx_strand_id
1 'polypeptide(L)'
;MPHVQAREELVIQLKGVVERNERRLHARCTWTGAGAALEWQWLTRLDAQSYVGVCWRMLPGFLGILGSREWGTHRWSVGLLRGIRHQGMCLVLGLDAC
;
A
#
# COMPACT_ATOMS: atom_id res chain seq x y z
N MET A 1 20.86 -9.60 -34.09
CA MET A 1 19.50 -9.43 -33.54
C MET A 1 19.57 -8.29 -32.54
N PRO A 2 18.91 -7.13 -32.74
CA PRO A 2 19.03 -6.04 -31.78
C PRO A 2 18.17 -6.31 -30.55
N HIS A 3 18.71 -5.93 -29.39
CA HIS A 3 18.12 -6.09 -28.07
C HIS A 3 16.72 -5.49 -27.98
N VAL A 4 15.77 -6.30 -27.52
CA VAL A 4 14.45 -5.83 -27.06
C VAL A 4 14.68 -4.91 -25.87
N GLN A 5 14.70 -3.60 -26.12
CA GLN A 5 14.57 -2.59 -25.08
C GLN A 5 13.24 -2.87 -24.37
N ALA A 6 13.33 -3.34 -23.12
CA ALA A 6 12.20 -3.31 -22.21
C ALA A 6 11.78 -1.85 -22.10
N ARG A 7 10.72 -1.48 -22.82
CA ARG A 7 10.15 -0.15 -22.83
C ARG A 7 9.77 0.14 -21.38
N GLU A 8 10.52 1.00 -20.71
CA GLU A 8 10.22 1.39 -19.34
C GLU A 8 8.79 1.92 -19.32
N GLU A 9 7.91 1.18 -18.64
CA GLU A 9 6.52 1.56 -18.54
C GLU A 9 6.47 2.86 -17.74
N LEU A 10 5.94 3.92 -18.34
CA LEU A 10 5.80 5.20 -17.65
C LEU A 10 4.82 5.01 -16.48
N VAL A 11 5.36 4.96 -15.26
CA VAL A 11 4.56 4.86 -14.04
C VAL A 11 4.46 6.23 -13.39
N ILE A 12 3.26 6.81 -13.39
CA ILE A 12 2.98 8.05 -12.65
C ILE A 12 2.48 7.65 -11.26
N GLN A 13 3.07 8.20 -10.20
CA GLN A 13 2.63 7.94 -8.83
C GLN A 13 2.26 9.25 -8.13
N LEU A 14 1.04 9.29 -7.57
CA LEU A 14 0.61 10.32 -6.65
C LEU A 14 0.50 9.71 -5.25
N LYS A 15 1.15 10.33 -4.27
CA LYS A 15 1.09 9.92 -2.86
C LYS A 15 0.54 11.09 -2.05
N GLY A 16 -0.56 10.87 -1.35
CA GLY A 16 -1.13 11.79 -0.38
C GLY A 16 -1.06 11.17 1.02
N VAL A 17 -0.56 11.94 1.97
CA VAL A 17 -0.55 11.57 3.39
C VAL A 17 -1.23 12.69 4.16
N VAL A 18 -2.21 12.33 4.98
CA VAL A 18 -2.89 13.25 5.88
C VAL A 18 -2.82 12.67 7.28
N GLU A 19 -2.30 13.45 8.23
CA GLU A 19 -2.24 13.09 9.64
C GLU A 19 -3.09 14.05 10.46
N ARG A 20 -4.01 13.51 11.25
CA ARG A 20 -4.85 14.30 12.16
C ARG A 20 -5.33 13.44 13.33
N ASN A 21 -5.23 13.96 14.55
CA ASN A 21 -5.73 13.32 15.78
C ASN A 21 -5.30 11.85 15.90
N GLU A 22 -4.00 11.58 15.77
CA GLU A 22 -3.43 10.22 15.86
C GLU A 22 -3.95 9.24 14.79
N ARG A 23 -4.63 9.75 13.76
CA ARG A 23 -5.06 9.00 12.58
C ARG A 23 -4.25 9.47 11.39
N ARG A 24 -3.88 8.51 10.56
CA ARG A 24 -3.07 8.70 9.36
C ARG A 24 -3.81 8.08 8.19
N LEU A 25 -4.11 8.89 7.18
CA LEU A 25 -4.71 8.44 5.94
C LEU A 25 -3.65 8.52 4.84
N HIS A 26 -3.38 7.39 4.19
CA HIS A 26 -2.51 7.33 3.02
C HIS A 26 -3.36 7.01 1.80
N ALA A 27 -3.21 7.82 0.76
CA ALA A 27 -3.76 7.56 -0.56
C ALA A 27 -2.59 7.45 -1.54
N ARG A 28 -2.53 6.36 -2.29
CA ARG A 28 -1.55 6.19 -3.35
C ARG A 28 -2.30 5.85 -4.64
N CYS A 29 -2.09 6.66 -5.66
CA CYS A 29 -2.57 6.39 -7.00
C CYS A 29 -1.36 6.14 -7.90
N THR A 30 -1.41 5.08 -8.69
CA THR A 30 -0.33 4.63 -9.57
C THR A 30 -0.94 4.38 -10.95
N TRP A 31 -0.61 5.24 -11.90
CA TRP A 31 -1.01 5.07 -13.29
C TRP A 31 0.12 4.40 -14.06
N THR A 32 -0.23 3.32 -14.76
CA THR A 32 0.64 2.55 -15.66
C THR A 32 0.02 2.55 -17.05
N GLY A 33 0.75 2.07 -18.07
CA GLY A 33 0.19 1.87 -19.40
C GLY A 33 -0.96 0.87 -19.41
N ALA A 34 -0.96 -0.09 -18.49
CA ALA A 34 -2.04 -1.05 -18.28
C ALA A 34 -3.24 -0.50 -17.48
N GLY A 35 -3.10 0.63 -16.78
CA GLY A 35 -4.19 1.30 -16.08
C GLY A 35 -3.91 1.88 -14.68
N ALA A 36 -5.01 2.23 -14.02
CA ALA A 36 -5.27 2.98 -12.78
C ALA A 36 -5.13 2.39 -11.38
N ALA A 37 -3.99 1.98 -10.82
CA ALA A 37 -4.00 1.39 -9.46
C ALA A 37 -4.18 2.40 -8.31
N LEU A 38 -5.29 2.27 -7.57
CA LEU A 38 -5.58 3.08 -6.38
C LEU A 38 -5.47 2.25 -5.10
N GLU A 39 -4.76 2.79 -4.13
CA GLU A 39 -4.58 2.26 -2.78
C GLU A 39 -4.97 3.30 -1.75
N TRP A 40 -5.76 2.89 -0.77
CA TRP A 40 -6.09 3.66 0.41
C TRP A 40 -5.69 2.88 1.65
N GLN A 41 -5.11 3.57 2.62
CA GLN A 41 -4.84 3.03 3.94
C GLN A 41 -5.35 4.02 4.96
N TRP A 42 -6.17 3.53 5.88
CA TRP A 42 -6.59 4.27 7.05
C TRP A 42 -5.97 3.63 8.27
N LEU A 43 -5.10 4.37 8.95
CA LEU A 43 -4.32 3.93 10.09
C LEU A 43 -4.73 4.75 11.31
N THR A 44 -4.94 4.08 12.43
CA THR A 44 -5.05 4.69 13.76
C THR A 44 -3.84 4.30 14.57
N ARG A 45 -3.30 5.25 15.32
CA ARG A 45 -2.21 4.99 16.26
C ARG A 45 -2.74 4.13 17.41
N LEU A 46 -1.96 3.12 17.78
CA LEU A 46 -2.20 2.28 18.97
C LEU A 46 -1.29 2.71 20.13
N ASP A 47 -0.05 3.07 19.83
CA ASP A 47 0.93 3.54 20.81
C ASP A 47 1.92 4.53 20.15
N ALA A 48 2.95 4.96 20.88
CA ALA A 48 3.94 5.90 20.36
C ALA A 48 4.65 5.46 19.05
N GLN A 49 4.59 4.18 18.68
CA GLN A 49 5.34 3.58 17.58
C GLN A 49 4.50 2.64 16.69
N SER A 50 3.25 2.37 17.05
CA SER A 50 2.41 1.37 16.41
C SER A 50 1.16 1.99 15.82
N TYR A 51 0.79 1.53 14.63
CA TYR A 51 -0.44 1.87 13.93
C TYR A 51 -1.16 0.60 13.49
N VAL A 52 -2.48 0.61 13.55
CA VAL A 52 -3.34 -0.44 12.98
C VAL A 52 -4.39 0.18 12.09
N GLY A 53 -4.86 -0.54 11.10
CA GLY A 53 -5.77 0.05 10.16
C GLY A 53 -6.30 -0.89 9.11
N VAL A 54 -7.01 -0.30 8.17
CA VAL A 54 -7.64 -0.98 7.05
C VAL A 54 -7.01 -0.46 5.77
N CYS A 55 -6.76 -1.35 4.82
CA CYS A 55 -6.29 -0.99 3.50
C CYS A 55 -7.21 -1.53 2.41
N TRP A 56 -7.40 -0.73 1.37
CA TRP A 56 -8.18 -1.07 0.19
C TRP A 56 -7.29 -0.84 -1.04
N ARG A 57 -7.26 -1.80 -1.97
CA ARG A 57 -6.66 -1.64 -3.30
C ARG A 57 -7.67 -1.96 -4.41
N MET A 58 -7.98 -0.98 -5.27
CA MET A 58 -9.01 -1.15 -6.31
C MET A 58 -8.56 -2.00 -7.51
N LEU A 59 -7.30 -1.91 -7.96
CA LEU A 59 -6.88 -2.58 -9.21
C LEU A 59 -6.46 -4.05 -9.12
N PRO A 60 -6.29 -4.62 -7.93
CA PRO A 60 -6.39 -6.06 -7.80
C PRO A 60 -7.71 -6.47 -7.10
N GLY A 61 -8.57 -5.50 -6.74
CA GLY A 61 -9.85 -5.75 -6.05
C GLY A 61 -9.67 -6.39 -4.68
N PHE A 62 -8.70 -5.92 -3.90
CA PHE A 62 -8.39 -6.46 -2.57
C PHE A 62 -8.82 -5.50 -1.45
N LEU A 63 -9.39 -6.05 -0.39
CA LEU A 63 -9.68 -5.36 0.86
C LEU A 63 -9.01 -6.11 2.01
N GLY A 64 -8.42 -5.40 2.96
CA GLY A 64 -7.71 -6.04 4.03
C GLY A 64 -7.45 -5.18 5.25
N ILE A 65 -6.84 -5.82 6.25
CA ILE A 65 -6.41 -5.19 7.50
C ILE A 65 -4.90 -5.12 7.47
N LEU A 66 -4.34 -4.01 7.93
CA LEU A 66 -2.91 -3.77 7.99
C LEU A 66 -2.52 -3.31 9.41
N GLY A 67 -1.48 -3.93 9.97
CA GLY A 67 -0.75 -3.41 11.11
C GLY A 67 0.60 -2.89 10.64
N SER A 68 1.03 -1.73 11.15
CA SER A 68 2.38 -1.25 10.93
C SER A 68 3.01 -0.77 12.22
N ARG A 69 4.28 -1.10 12.42
CA ARG A 69 5.08 -0.69 13.58
C ARG A 69 6.35 -0.02 13.11
N GLU A 70 6.63 1.15 13.67
CA GLU A 70 7.85 1.91 13.44
C GLU A 70 8.85 1.56 14.55
N TRP A 71 10.07 1.16 14.19
CA TRP A 71 11.17 0.94 15.12
C TRP A 71 12.42 1.66 14.59
N GLY A 72 12.74 2.81 15.19
CA GLY A 72 13.86 3.64 14.74
C GLY A 72 13.60 4.19 13.34
N THR A 73 14.52 3.96 12.41
CA THR A 73 14.38 4.32 10.98
C THR A 73 13.63 3.28 10.15
N HIS A 74 13.28 2.14 10.75
CA HIS A 74 12.68 1.01 10.04
C HIS A 74 11.18 0.95 10.31
N ARG A 75 10.39 0.80 9.24
CA ARG A 75 8.95 0.57 9.35
C ARG A 75 8.62 -0.84 8.87
N TRP A 76 8.01 -1.61 9.76
CA TRP A 76 7.48 -2.92 9.45
C TRP A 76 5.97 -2.84 9.25
N SER A 77 5.47 -3.50 8.22
CA SER A 77 4.03 -3.60 7.96
C SER A 77 3.63 -5.03 7.61
N VAL A 78 2.54 -5.47 8.18
CA VAL A 78 1.94 -6.79 7.95
C VAL A 78 0.48 -6.57 7.63
N GLY A 79 0.00 -7.14 6.54
CA GLY A 79 -1.40 -7.05 6.17
C GLY A 79 -1.93 -8.32 5.54
N LEU A 80 -3.18 -8.62 5.85
CA LEU A 80 -3.97 -9.66 5.20
C LEU A 80 -4.92 -8.98 4.22
N LEU A 81 -4.74 -9.26 2.93
CA LEU A 81 -5.60 -8.80 1.86
C LEU A 81 -6.48 -9.95 1.39
N ARG A 82 -7.78 -9.71 1.24
CA ARG A 82 -8.73 -10.65 0.62
C ARG A 82 -9.18 -10.11 -0.72
N GLY A 83 -9.11 -10.93 -1.76
CA GLY A 83 -9.66 -10.60 -3.07
C GLY A 83 -11.19 -10.59 -3.02
N ILE A 84 -11.80 -9.55 -3.57
CA ILE A 84 -13.25 -9.39 -3.70
C ILE A 84 -13.75 -10.08 -4.97
N ARG A 85 -12.96 -10.04 -6.05
CA ARG A 85 -13.29 -10.72 -7.34
C ARG A 85 -12.70 -12.12 -7.47
N HIS A 86 -11.56 -12.38 -6.83
CA HIS A 86 -11.00 -13.72 -6.69
C HIS A 86 -11.20 -14.16 -5.24
N GLN A 87 -11.76 -15.34 -4.98
CA GLN A 87 -11.85 -15.94 -3.64
C GLN A 87 -10.47 -16.33 -3.07
N GLY A 88 -9.42 -15.57 -3.39
CA GLY A 88 -8.05 -15.78 -2.94
C GLY A 88 -7.69 -14.85 -1.79
N MET A 89 -6.83 -15.33 -0.91
CA MET A 89 -6.19 -14.54 0.14
C MET A 89 -4.76 -14.20 -0.30
N CYS A 90 -4.36 -12.95 -0.11
CA CYS A 90 -3.00 -12.48 -0.36
C CYS A 90 -2.44 -11.95 0.96
N LEU A 91 -1.38 -12.58 1.45
CA LEU A 91 -0.62 -12.06 2.59
C LEU A 91 0.42 -11.08 2.05
N VAL A 92 0.43 -9.85 2.55
CA VAL A 92 1.42 -8.84 2.20
C VAL A 92 2.27 -8.54 3.44
N LEU A 93 3.56 -8.79 3.30
CA LEU A 93 4.59 -8.43 4.27
C LEU A 93 5.47 -7.38 3.62
N GLY A 94 5.54 -6.19 4.22
CA GLY A 94 6.26 -5.04 3.68
C GLY A 94 7.23 -4.47 4.70
N LEU A 95 8.47 -4.30 4.27
CA LEU A 95 9.57 -3.71 5.02
C LEU A 95 10.02 -2.47 4.26
N ASP A 96 9.91 -1.30 4.88
CA ASP A 96 10.37 -0.04 4.31
C ASP A 96 11.45 0.54 5.24
N ALA A 97 12.60 0.90 4.67
CA ALA A 97 13.68 1.59 5.37
C ALA A 97 13.70 3.05 4.89
N CYS A 98 13.55 3.99 5.83
CA CYS A 98 13.69 5.43 5.55
C CYS A 98 15.13 5.89 5.73
#